data_AF-A0AAU0MC52-F1
#
_entry.id   AF-A0AAU0MC52-F1
#
_cell.length_a   1.000
_cell.length_b   1.000
_cell.length_c   1.000
_cell.angle_alpha   90.00
_cell.angle_beta   90.00
_cell.angle_gamma   90.00
#
_symmetry.space_group_name_H-M   'P 1'
#
loop_
_entity.id
_entity.type
_entity.pdbx_description
1 polymer ?
#
loop_
_entity_poly.entity_id
_entity_poly.type
_entity_poly.pdbx_seq_one_letter_code
_entity_poly.pdbx_strand_id
1 'polypeptide(L)'
;MTEDESQAAAEDLAKRLRLLMDVAVAESGTEPTYSQIAGYLQERGTNLSRSRWTYMVNGHRYVQDPAVFEGLAEFFDVDAAFLLGEDGAATPEKVSAQLDLVRSMRAAKVKSYAARTLGDISPKALHAITKFLDEEMTHMPEH
;
A
#
# COMPACT_ATOMS: atom_id res chain seq x y z
N MET A 1 -8.41 -11.13 21.21
CA MET A 1 -8.36 -11.06 19.75
C MET A 1 -8.64 -12.44 19.21
N THR A 2 -9.70 -12.60 18.42
CA THR A 2 -10.01 -13.84 17.70
C THR A 2 -9.07 -14.02 16.51
N GLU A 3 -9.09 -15.19 15.88
CA GLU A 3 -8.33 -15.44 14.66
C GLU A 3 -8.78 -14.53 13.51
N ASP A 4 -10.09 -14.33 13.37
CA ASP A 4 -10.67 -13.40 12.38
C ASP A 4 -10.27 -11.94 12.64
N GLU A 5 -10.29 -11.49 13.89
CA GLU A 5 -9.83 -10.14 14.26
C GLU A 5 -8.33 -9.97 13.97
N SER A 6 -7.53 -11.01 14.21
CA SER A 6 -6.10 -11.01 13.92
C SER A 6 -5.83 -10.91 12.41
N GLN A 7 -6.60 -11.62 11.60
CA GLN A 7 -6.48 -11.57 10.15
C GLN A 7 -6.90 -10.20 9.60
N ALA A 8 -8.02 -9.65 10.07
CA ALA A 8 -8.47 -8.31 9.70
C ALA A 8 -7.42 -7.24 10.05
N ALA A 9 -6.82 -7.32 11.24
CA ALA A 9 -5.74 -6.41 11.65
C ALA A 9 -4.49 -6.55 10.76
N ALA A 10 -4.13 -7.78 10.36
CA ALA A 10 -3.03 -8.02 9.43
C ALA A 10 -3.27 -7.38 8.06
N GLU A 11 -4.48 -7.51 7.52
CA GLU A 11 -4.87 -6.93 6.24
C GLU A 11 -4.90 -5.40 6.28
N ASP A 12 -5.38 -4.82 7.38
CA ASP A 12 -5.44 -3.37 7.57
C ASP A 12 -4.04 -2.75 7.65
N LEU A 13 -3.14 -3.38 8.42
CA LEU A 13 -1.72 -3.02 8.46
C LEU A 13 -1.09 -3.12 7.07
N ALA A 14 -1.35 -4.20 6.33
CA ALA A 14 -0.81 -4.38 4.99
C ALA A 14 -1.26 -3.26 4.04
N LYS A 15 -2.53 -2.85 4.08
CA LYS A 15 -3.06 -1.73 3.28
C LYS A 15 -2.35 -0.42 3.61
N ARG A 16 -2.09 -0.13 4.89
CA ARG A 16 -1.35 1.06 5.35
C ARG A 16 0.10 1.05 4.89
N LEU A 17 0.80 -0.06 5.10
CA LEU A 17 2.19 -0.20 4.64
C LEU A 17 2.29 -0.01 3.12
N ARG A 18 1.39 -0.64 2.34
CA ARG A 18 1.35 -0.46 0.88
C ARG A 18 1.09 0.99 0.48
N LEU A 19 0.18 1.68 1.17
CA LEU A 19 -0.08 3.09 0.95
C LEU A 19 1.16 3.95 1.23
N LEU A 20 1.84 3.72 2.36
CA LEU A 20 3.06 4.46 2.71
C LEU A 20 4.20 4.23 1.72
N MET A 21 4.33 3.01 1.20
CA MET A 21 5.28 2.71 0.11
C MET A 21 4.94 3.51 -1.15
N ASP A 22 3.68 3.56 -1.56
CA ASP A 22 3.26 4.35 -2.73
C ASP A 22 3.47 5.86 -2.52
N VAL A 23 3.19 6.38 -1.32
CA VAL A 23 3.48 7.77 -0.95
C VAL A 23 4.99 8.04 -1.04
N ALA A 24 5.84 7.13 -0.54
CA ALA A 24 7.28 7.27 -0.67
C ALA A 24 7.75 7.29 -2.14
N VAL A 25 7.10 6.51 -3.03
CA VAL A 25 7.35 6.63 -4.48
C VAL A 25 6.92 7.99 -5.01
N ALA A 26 5.77 8.50 -4.59
CA ALA A 26 5.29 9.82 -5.02
C ALA A 26 6.25 10.94 -4.58
N GLU A 27 6.83 10.85 -3.39
CA GLU A 27 7.76 11.85 -2.83
C GLU A 27 9.17 11.76 -3.42
N SER A 28 9.71 10.54 -3.57
CA SER A 28 11.12 10.31 -3.89
C SER A 28 11.38 9.71 -5.28
N GLY A 29 10.33 9.32 -5.99
CA GLY A 29 10.39 8.62 -7.28
C GLY A 29 10.79 7.14 -7.18
N THR A 30 11.16 6.62 -6.00
CA THR A 30 11.65 5.25 -5.83
C THR A 30 10.94 4.55 -4.68
N GLU A 31 10.61 3.27 -4.85
CA GLU A 31 10.02 2.45 -3.79
C GLU A 31 11.10 2.08 -2.76
N PRO A 32 10.86 2.31 -1.45
CA PRO A 32 11.78 1.87 -0.41
C PRO A 32 12.06 0.36 -0.48
N THR A 33 13.33 -0.01 -0.48
CA THR A 33 13.72 -1.42 -0.48
C THR A 33 13.64 -2.00 0.93
N TYR A 34 13.43 -3.32 1.03
CA TYR A 34 13.54 -4.03 2.31
C TYR A 34 14.86 -3.74 3.03
N SER A 35 15.98 -3.68 2.31
CA SER A 35 17.30 -3.43 2.92
C SER A 35 17.41 -2.04 3.54
N GLN A 36 16.77 -1.03 2.94
CA GLN A 36 16.74 0.33 3.52
C GLN A 36 15.90 0.35 4.79
N ILE A 37 14.72 -0.26 4.77
CA ILE A 37 13.83 -0.34 5.94
C ILE A 37 14.50 -1.13 7.06
N ALA A 38 14.97 -2.34 6.77
CA ALA A 38 15.62 -3.19 7.76
C ALA A 38 16.91 -2.57 8.30
N GLY A 39 17.69 -1.89 7.47
CA GLY A 39 18.87 -1.14 7.89
C GLY A 39 18.52 -0.02 8.87
N TYR A 40 17.51 0.79 8.54
CA TYR A 40 17.05 1.90 9.38
C TYR A 40 16.60 1.42 10.77
N LEU A 41 15.80 0.35 10.82
CA LEU A 41 15.36 -0.27 12.07
C LEU A 41 16.55 -0.85 12.85
N GLN A 42 17.50 -1.51 12.15
CA GLN A 42 18.65 -2.16 12.78
C GLN A 42 19.61 -1.17 13.44
N GLU A 43 19.83 0.00 12.82
CA GLU A 43 20.61 1.10 13.39
C GLU A 43 20.02 1.60 14.72
N ARG A 44 18.72 1.40 14.94
CA ARG A 44 17.97 1.77 16.15
C ARG A 44 17.73 0.59 17.10
N GLY A 45 18.38 -0.55 16.85
CA GLY A 45 18.32 -1.73 17.72
C GLY A 45 17.16 -2.68 17.44
N THR A 46 16.36 -2.44 16.40
CA THR A 46 15.23 -3.30 16.02
C THR A 46 15.58 -4.15 14.81
N ASN A 47 15.58 -5.48 14.94
CA ASN A 47 15.85 -6.36 13.80
C ASN A 47 14.57 -6.74 13.05
N LEU A 48 14.46 -6.42 11.77
CA LEU A 48 13.36 -6.83 10.91
C LEU A 48 13.82 -7.89 9.90
N SER A 49 13.37 -9.14 10.06
CA SER A 49 13.68 -10.20 9.10
C SER A 49 12.89 -10.06 7.80
N ARG A 50 13.45 -10.58 6.70
CA ARG A 50 12.81 -10.56 5.38
C ARG A 50 11.48 -11.31 5.37
N SER A 51 11.40 -12.47 6.01
CA SER A 51 10.15 -13.23 6.12
C SER A 51 9.09 -12.43 6.89
N ARG A 52 9.49 -11.72 7.95
CA ARG A 52 8.60 -10.86 8.72
C ARG A 52 8.05 -9.71 7.92
N TRP A 53 8.93 -8.97 7.26
CA TRP A 53 8.51 -7.94 6.32
C TRP A 53 7.52 -8.47 5.29
N THR A 54 7.82 -9.61 4.66
CA THR A 54 6.96 -10.21 3.61
C THR A 54 5.55 -10.53 4.11
N TYR A 55 5.38 -11.13 5.29
CA TYR A 55 4.02 -11.43 5.76
C TYR A 55 3.28 -10.16 6.22
N MET A 56 3.98 -9.13 6.70
CA MET A 56 3.37 -7.84 7.09
C MET A 56 2.80 -7.10 5.86
N VAL A 57 3.60 -6.93 4.80
CA VAL A 57 3.16 -6.18 3.60
C VAL A 57 2.13 -6.91 2.74
N ASN A 58 1.92 -8.20 3.01
CA ASN A 58 0.91 -9.02 2.35
C ASN A 58 -0.28 -9.38 3.25
N GLY A 59 -0.26 -8.99 4.53
CA GLY A 59 -1.37 -9.24 5.46
C GLY A 59 -1.58 -10.72 5.81
N HIS A 60 -0.54 -11.55 5.71
CA HIS A 60 -0.64 -12.98 6.00
C HIS A 60 -0.59 -13.30 7.50
N ARG A 61 -0.06 -12.37 8.31
CA ARG A 61 0.07 -12.55 9.75
C ARG A 61 0.20 -11.19 10.44
N TYR A 62 -0.57 -11.00 11.50
CA TYR A 62 -0.46 -9.82 12.34
C TYR A 62 0.80 -9.87 13.21
N VAL A 63 1.50 -8.74 13.29
CA VAL A 63 2.66 -8.54 14.17
C VAL A 63 2.20 -7.77 15.39
N GLN A 64 2.71 -8.15 16.57
CA GLN A 64 2.41 -7.47 17.83
C GLN A 64 3.70 -6.95 18.49
N ASP A 65 4.73 -6.67 17.71
CA ASP A 65 6.03 -6.19 18.19
C ASP A 65 6.07 -4.66 18.13
N PRO A 66 5.90 -3.93 19.25
CA PRO A 66 5.76 -2.48 19.25
C PRO A 66 7.01 -1.79 18.67
N ALA A 67 8.20 -2.32 18.93
CA ALA A 67 9.45 -1.73 18.44
C ALA A 67 9.54 -1.74 16.91
N VAL A 68 8.88 -2.71 16.25
CA VAL A 68 8.75 -2.69 14.79
C VAL A 68 7.76 -1.65 14.31
N PHE A 69 6.62 -1.51 14.98
CA PHE A 69 5.64 -0.48 14.60
C PHE A 69 6.23 0.92 14.77
N GLU A 70 6.86 1.20 15.89
CA GLU A 70 7.53 2.47 16.16
C GLU A 70 8.63 2.73 15.12
N GLY A 71 9.49 1.75 14.85
CA GLY A 71 10.55 1.91 13.85
C GLY A 71 10.03 2.10 12.42
N LEU A 72 8.92 1.44 12.05
CA LEU A 72 8.28 1.63 10.74
C LEU A 72 7.59 2.99 10.65
N ALA A 73 6.90 3.41 11.70
CA ALA A 73 6.26 4.71 11.79
C ALA A 73 7.30 5.84 11.64
N GLU A 74 8.42 5.73 12.36
CA GLU A 74 9.55 6.66 12.25
C GLU A 74 10.17 6.64 10.84
N PHE A 75 10.36 5.47 10.23
CA PHE A 75 10.91 5.35 8.87
C PHE A 75 10.04 6.08 7.82
N PHE A 76 8.71 5.97 7.93
CA PHE A 76 7.78 6.60 6.99
C PHE A 76 7.42 8.04 7.35
N ASP A 77 7.90 8.53 8.50
CA ASP A 77 7.57 9.84 9.07
C ASP A 77 6.05 9.99 9.30
N VAL A 78 5.48 9.03 10.04
CA VAL A 78 4.06 8.99 10.43
C VAL A 78 3.89 8.61 11.90
N ASP A 79 2.69 8.84 12.43
CA ASP A 79 2.35 8.39 13.78
C ASP A 79 2.11 6.87 13.83
N ALA A 80 2.56 6.22 14.92
CA ALA A 80 2.34 4.79 15.13
C ALA A 80 0.85 4.43 15.24
N ALA A 81 0.02 5.30 15.81
CA ALA A 81 -1.44 5.13 15.91
C ALA A 81 -2.10 5.03 14.53
N PHE A 82 -1.61 5.81 13.55
CA PHE A 82 -2.07 5.69 12.16
C PHE A 82 -1.75 4.31 11.60
N LEU A 83 -0.52 3.82 11.82
CA LEU A 83 -0.06 2.53 11.33
C LEU A 83 -0.81 1.36 12.00
N LEU A 84 -1.13 1.49 13.28
CA LEU A 84 -1.91 0.54 14.07
C LEU A 84 -3.41 0.57 13.73
N GLY A 85 -3.87 1.61 13.01
CA GLY A 85 -5.27 1.77 12.67
C GLY A 85 -6.15 2.08 13.88
N GLU A 86 -5.59 2.77 14.89
CA GLU A 86 -6.35 3.15 16.08
C GLU A 86 -7.53 4.06 15.74
N ASP A 87 -8.65 3.86 16.42
CA ASP A 87 -9.85 4.66 16.21
C ASP A 87 -9.56 6.15 16.48
N GLY A 88 -9.86 6.99 15.49
CA GLY A 88 -9.61 8.43 15.56
C GLY A 88 -8.17 8.86 15.25
N ALA A 89 -7.28 7.93 14.89
CA ALA A 89 -5.94 8.28 14.41
C ALA A 89 -6.03 9.18 13.17
N ALA A 90 -5.34 10.32 13.23
CA ALA A 90 -5.31 11.26 12.12
C ALA A 90 -4.57 10.65 10.93
N THR A 91 -5.11 10.84 9.71
CA THR A 91 -4.35 10.55 8.51
C THR A 91 -3.21 11.57 8.39
N PRO A 92 -1.94 11.14 8.24
CA PRO A 92 -0.82 12.07 8.11
C PRO A 92 -1.01 13.02 6.91
N GLU A 93 -0.62 14.28 7.07
CA GLU A 93 -0.78 15.30 6.03
C GLU A 93 -0.08 14.93 4.72
N LYS A 94 1.12 14.33 4.81
CA LYS A 94 1.83 13.81 3.64
C LYS A 94 1.05 12.72 2.89
N VAL A 95 0.30 11.90 3.61
CA VAL A 95 -0.52 10.86 2.99
C VAL A 95 -1.69 11.52 2.27
N SER A 96 -2.44 12.40 2.95
CA SER A 96 -3.61 13.06 2.37
C SER A 96 -3.24 13.91 1.15
N ALA A 97 -2.13 14.64 1.20
CA ALA A 97 -1.64 15.47 0.09
C ALA A 97 -1.29 14.66 -1.18
N GLN A 98 -0.95 13.38 -1.05
CA GLN A 98 -0.49 12.54 -2.16
C GLN A 98 -1.53 11.53 -2.65
N LEU A 99 -2.72 11.43 -2.03
CA LEU A 99 -3.71 10.40 -2.34
C LEU A 99 -4.15 10.38 -3.82
N ASP A 100 -4.37 11.55 -4.41
CA ASP A 100 -4.81 11.65 -5.81
C ASP A 100 -3.71 11.21 -6.79
N LEU A 101 -2.46 11.56 -6.48
CA LEU A 101 -1.30 11.13 -7.26
C LEU A 101 -1.11 9.61 -7.14
N VAL A 102 -1.16 9.07 -5.93
CA VAL A 102 -1.08 7.61 -5.67
C VAL A 102 -2.17 6.87 -6.42
N ARG A 103 -3.41 7.35 -6.40
CA ARG A 103 -4.54 6.77 -7.15
C ARG A 103 -4.25 6.75 -8.65
N SER A 104 -3.75 7.86 -9.19
CA SER A 104 -3.40 7.99 -10.60
C SER A 104 -2.26 7.04 -10.99
N MET A 105 -1.22 6.91 -10.15
CA MET A 105 -0.10 6.00 -10.36
C MET A 105 -0.55 4.53 -10.35
N ARG A 106 -1.42 4.14 -9.42
CA ARG A 106 -2.00 2.78 -9.37
C ARG A 106 -2.81 2.47 -10.64
N ALA A 107 -3.66 3.39 -11.08
CA ALA A 107 -4.44 3.23 -12.30
C ALA A 107 -3.54 3.08 -13.54
N ALA A 108 -2.48 3.89 -13.63
CA ALA A 108 -1.49 3.78 -14.71
C ALA A 108 -0.76 2.43 -14.69
N LYS A 109 -0.39 1.92 -13.50
CA LYS A 109 0.26 0.60 -13.34
C LYS A 109 -0.64 -0.54 -13.81
N VAL A 110 -1.94 -0.49 -13.49
CA VAL A 110 -2.93 -1.46 -13.97
C VAL A 110 -3.06 -1.40 -15.49
N LYS A 111 -3.22 -0.20 -16.07
CA LYS A 111 -3.29 -0.03 -17.53
C LYS A 111 -2.04 -0.55 -18.24
N SER A 112 -0.86 -0.26 -17.69
CA SER A 112 0.42 -0.72 -18.23
C SER A 112 0.59 -2.25 -18.13
N TYR A 113 0.15 -2.85 -17.02
CA TYR A 113 0.14 -4.31 -16.87
C TYR A 113 -0.82 -4.95 -17.87
N ALA A 114 -2.06 -4.46 -17.96
CA ALA A 114 -3.04 -4.93 -18.92
C ALA A 114 -2.50 -4.81 -20.35
N ALA A 115 -1.91 -3.68 -20.75
CA ALA A 115 -1.33 -3.51 -22.09
C ALA A 115 -0.18 -4.51 -22.38
N ARG A 116 0.62 -4.90 -21.38
CA ARG A 116 1.68 -5.92 -21.54
C ARG A 116 1.13 -7.34 -21.58
N THR A 117 0.20 -7.68 -20.70
CA THR A 117 -0.44 -9.01 -20.67
C THR A 117 -1.34 -9.23 -21.88
N LEU A 118 -2.01 -8.17 -22.34
CA LEU A 118 -2.81 -8.12 -23.57
C LEU A 118 -1.96 -7.74 -24.78
N GLY A 119 -0.62 -7.77 -24.69
CA GLY A 119 0.27 -7.53 -25.83
C GLY A 119 0.06 -8.49 -27.00
N ASP A 120 -0.60 -9.63 -26.75
CA ASP A 120 -1.10 -10.59 -27.76
C ASP A 120 -2.53 -10.30 -28.26
N ILE A 121 -3.17 -9.22 -27.78
CA ILE A 121 -4.54 -8.85 -28.12
C ILE A 121 -4.55 -7.55 -28.93
N SER A 122 -5.11 -7.64 -30.14
CA SER A 122 -5.07 -6.54 -31.12
C SER A 122 -5.64 -5.22 -30.57
N PRO A 123 -5.17 -4.06 -31.07
CA PRO A 123 -5.64 -2.72 -30.67
C PRO A 123 -7.17 -2.56 -30.67
N LYS A 124 -7.89 -3.33 -31.51
CA LYS A 124 -9.35 -3.35 -31.57
C LYS A 124 -10.01 -3.87 -30.29
N ALA A 125 -9.40 -4.86 -29.64
CA ALA A 125 -9.93 -5.46 -28.42
C ALA A 125 -9.59 -4.63 -27.17
N LEU A 126 -8.44 -3.95 -27.16
CA LEU A 126 -8.14 -2.96 -26.12
C LEU A 126 -9.16 -1.80 -26.15
N HIS A 127 -9.51 -1.31 -27.34
CA HIS A 127 -10.52 -0.25 -27.49
C HIS A 127 -11.92 -0.68 -27.03
N ALA A 128 -12.28 -1.95 -27.23
CA ALA A 128 -13.55 -2.51 -26.75
C ALA A 128 -13.60 -2.58 -25.21
N ILE A 129 -12.48 -2.93 -24.55
CA ILE A 129 -12.40 -2.99 -23.09
C ILE A 129 -12.44 -1.59 -22.47
N THR A 130 -11.69 -0.63 -23.03
CA THR A 130 -11.73 0.77 -22.55
C THR A 130 -13.14 1.34 -22.65
N LYS A 131 -13.82 1.11 -23.78
CA LYS A 131 -15.20 1.54 -23.97
C LYS A 131 -16.17 0.91 -22.94
N PHE A 132 -16.02 -0.38 -22.65
CA PHE A 132 -16.84 -1.06 -21.64
C PHE A 132 -16.58 -0.51 -20.23
N LEU A 133 -15.33 -0.26 -19.87
CA LEU A 133 -14.98 0.31 -18.56
C LEU A 133 -15.48 1.75 -18.39
N ASP A 134 -15.42 2.57 -19.44
CA ASP A 134 -15.96 3.93 -19.42
C ASP A 134 -17.49 3.94 -19.35
N GLU A 135 -18.18 2.99 -20.00
CA GLU A 135 -19.63 2.82 -19.94
C GLU A 135 -20.11 2.41 -18.54
N GLU A 136 -19.44 1.46 -17.88
CA GLU A 136 -19.73 1.05 -16.50
C GLU A 136 -19.46 2.18 -15.48
N MET A 137 -18.37 2.94 -15.67
CA MET A 137 -18.08 4.10 -14.82
C MET A 137 -19.09 5.25 -14.98
N THR A 138 -19.76 5.33 -16.13
CA THR A 138 -20.82 6.31 -16.41
C THR A 138 -22.19 5.82 -15.91
N HIS A 139 -22.34 4.55 -15.58
CA HIS A 139 -23.60 3.93 -15.13
C HIS A 139 -23.69 3.66 -13.63
N MET A 140 -22.80 4.20 -12.81
CA MET A 140 -22.94 4.10 -11.35
C MET A 140 -24.18 4.91 -10.92
N PRO A 141 -25.30 4.27 -10.50
CA PRO A 141 -26.47 5.00 -10.06
C PRO A 141 -26.17 5.59 -8.69
N GLU A 142 -26.53 6.85 -8.52
CA GLU A 142 -26.49 7.53 -7.24
C GLU A 142 -27.48 6.85 -6.29
N HIS A 143 -26.96 6.09 -5.32
CA HIS A 143 -27.72 5.58 -4.17
C HIS A 143 -26.91 5.79 -2.89
#